data_AF-A0A661KTK2-F1
#
_entry.id   AF-A0A661KTK2-F1
#
_cell.length_a   1.000
_cell.length_b   1.000
_cell.length_c   1.000
_cell.angle_alpha   90.00
_cell.angle_beta   90.00
_cell.angle_gamma   90.00
#
_symmetry.space_group_name_H-M   'P 1'
#
loop_
_entity.id
_entity.type
_entity.pdbx_description
1 polymer ?
#
loop_
_entity_poly.entity_id
_entity_poly.type
_entity_poly.pdbx_seq_one_letter_code
_entity_poly.pdbx_strand_id
1 'polypeptide(L)'
;MIYEKEKRYIIPFDDVPSARAKMPEISVEERRGNFKEVELGFPEDVAIKEAKRCLSCRRCLGCALCWAECKAEAIDFSMQDEELELEFDEIIITAGQDNAFYPIKEEFKYGIYPNVITDIKFERMLSETGPTDGLIMSPLNGEIPRRIAFIQSYSDEDHLLSSLIYGVNEAIISLHRVKDMEVFIVSPLCPEFKEKYLDKVKQIERLKLIDANAELVEKSEDGKLKVFYSENGDKKEIDLIDLVVVLTKPRLSDYYSKLQSQVQS
;
A
#
# COMPACT_ATOMS: atom_id res chain seq x y z
N MET A 1 -29.24 -21.34 -19.56
CA MET A 1 -28.72 -20.26 -18.69
C MET A 1 -29.83 -19.24 -18.45
N ILE A 2 -29.86 -18.55 -17.31
CA ILE A 2 -30.90 -17.56 -16.95
C ILE A 2 -31.18 -16.53 -18.07
N TYR A 3 -30.19 -16.16 -18.89
CA TYR A 3 -30.33 -15.22 -20.02
C TYR A 3 -31.23 -15.73 -21.15
N GLU A 4 -31.39 -17.05 -21.27
CA GLU A 4 -32.31 -17.65 -22.24
C GLU A 4 -33.78 -17.50 -21.80
N LYS A 5 -34.02 -17.28 -20.50
CA LYS A 5 -35.37 -17.09 -19.94
C LYS A 5 -35.84 -15.64 -19.98
N GLU A 6 -34.97 -14.69 -19.66
CA GLU A 6 -35.34 -13.27 -19.44
C GLU A 6 -35.22 -12.37 -20.69
N LYS A 7 -34.49 -12.78 -21.73
CA LYS A 7 -34.29 -12.04 -23.01
C LYS A 7 -33.93 -10.54 -22.85
N ARG A 8 -33.39 -10.12 -21.70
CA ARG A 8 -32.93 -8.76 -21.42
C ARG A 8 -31.63 -8.78 -20.64
N TYR A 9 -30.68 -7.94 -21.06
CA TYR A 9 -29.38 -7.75 -20.43
C TYR A 9 -29.41 -6.76 -19.25
N ILE A 10 -30.57 -6.18 -18.94
CA ILE A 10 -30.72 -5.15 -17.93
C ILE A 10 -31.59 -5.75 -16.84
N ILE A 11 -30.96 -6.22 -15.75
CA ILE A 11 -31.69 -6.46 -14.50
C ILE A 11 -32.24 -5.11 -14.06
N PRO A 12 -33.53 -5.00 -13.70
CA PRO A 12 -34.02 -3.83 -13.01
C PRO A 12 -33.28 -3.74 -11.67
N PHE A 13 -32.28 -2.88 -11.62
CA PHE A 13 -31.80 -2.36 -10.35
C PHE A 13 -32.93 -1.49 -9.82
N ASP A 14 -33.68 -2.01 -8.83
CA ASP A 14 -34.72 -1.23 -8.14
C ASP A 14 -34.12 0.04 -7.51
N ASP A 15 -32.80 0.11 -7.41
CA ASP A 15 -31.99 1.22 -6.92
C ASP A 15 -31.58 2.29 -7.97
N VAL A 16 -31.99 2.23 -9.26
CA VAL A 16 -31.76 3.37 -10.20
C VAL A 16 -32.92 3.59 -11.20
N PRO A 17 -33.52 4.81 -11.33
CA PRO A 17 -33.13 6.12 -10.79
C PRO A 17 -34.17 6.73 -9.83
N SER A 18 -33.79 6.94 -8.57
CA SER A 18 -34.43 7.98 -7.77
C SER A 18 -33.91 9.36 -8.22
N ALA A 19 -34.80 10.36 -8.25
CA ALA A 19 -34.42 11.72 -8.61
C ALA A 19 -33.36 12.24 -7.64
N ARG A 20 -32.39 13.02 -8.15
CA ARG A 20 -31.40 13.68 -7.30
C ARG A 20 -32.10 14.54 -6.26
N ALA A 21 -31.57 14.56 -5.03
CA ALA A 21 -31.99 15.55 -4.06
C ALA A 21 -31.82 16.96 -4.66
N LYS A 22 -32.83 17.83 -4.50
CA LYS A 22 -32.73 19.23 -4.92
C LYS A 22 -31.95 19.99 -3.86
N MET A 23 -30.94 20.75 -4.27
CA MET A 23 -30.18 21.62 -3.38
C MET A 23 -31.13 22.59 -2.69
N PRO A 24 -31.16 22.65 -1.36
CA PRO A 24 -31.88 23.70 -0.65
C PRO A 24 -31.27 25.06 -0.99
N GLU A 25 -32.10 25.99 -1.43
CA GLU A 25 -31.67 27.35 -1.78
C GLU A 25 -32.49 28.40 -1.02
N ILE A 26 -31.87 29.52 -0.68
CA ILE A 26 -32.59 30.70 -0.16
C ILE A 26 -33.50 31.32 -1.23
N SER A 27 -34.59 31.98 -0.84
CA SER A 27 -35.51 32.61 -1.79
C SER A 27 -34.90 33.82 -2.51
N VAL A 28 -35.46 34.21 -3.66
CA VAL A 28 -34.97 35.35 -4.44
C VAL A 28 -35.07 36.67 -3.65
N GLU A 29 -36.09 36.81 -2.82
CA GLU A 29 -36.32 37.95 -1.95
C GLU A 29 -35.22 38.06 -0.88
N GLU A 30 -34.85 36.93 -0.26
CA GLU A 30 -33.79 36.86 0.76
C GLU A 30 -32.39 37.04 0.18
N ARG A 31 -32.20 36.78 -1.12
CA ARG A 31 -30.93 37.05 -1.83
C ARG A 31 -30.68 38.55 -2.02
N ARG A 32 -31.70 39.41 -1.92
CA ARG A 32 -31.54 40.84 -2.24
C ARG A 32 -30.76 41.57 -1.15
N GLY A 33 -29.72 42.31 -1.58
CA GLY A 33 -29.01 43.26 -0.73
C GLY A 33 -28.02 42.64 0.27
N ASN A 34 -27.64 41.37 0.09
CA ASN A 34 -26.60 40.73 0.89
C ASN A 34 -25.75 39.77 0.03
N PHE A 35 -24.71 39.21 0.64
CA PHE A 35 -23.79 38.25 0.01
C PHE A 35 -23.87 36.87 0.68
N LYS A 36 -25.05 36.49 1.19
CA LYS A 36 -25.24 35.16 1.79
C LYS A 36 -25.18 34.09 0.70
N GLU A 37 -24.65 32.93 1.06
CA GLU A 37 -24.56 31.79 0.16
C GLU A 37 -25.96 31.33 -0.27
N VAL A 38 -26.10 31.03 -1.57
CA VAL A 38 -27.40 30.69 -2.14
C VAL A 38 -27.76 29.23 -1.88
N GLU A 39 -26.78 28.34 -2.05
CA GLU A 39 -26.90 26.91 -1.81
C GLU A 39 -26.60 26.63 -0.33
N LEU A 40 -27.56 26.10 0.41
CA LEU A 40 -27.42 25.90 1.85
C LEU A 40 -26.74 24.57 2.21
N GLY A 41 -26.41 23.75 1.21
CA GLY A 41 -25.97 22.37 1.39
C GLY A 41 -27.13 21.45 1.77
N PHE A 42 -26.84 20.14 1.79
CA PHE A 42 -27.82 19.15 2.26
C PHE A 42 -27.75 19.00 3.78
N PRO A 43 -28.89 18.79 4.46
CA PRO A 43 -28.88 18.22 5.79
C PRO A 43 -28.28 16.80 5.76
N GLU A 44 -27.70 16.37 6.88
CA GLU A 44 -26.87 15.16 6.98
C GLU A 44 -27.58 13.89 6.47
N ASP A 45 -28.86 13.73 6.79
CA ASP A 45 -29.69 12.61 6.36
C ASP A 45 -29.83 12.54 4.83
N VAL A 46 -30.08 13.70 4.20
CA VAL A 46 -30.18 13.82 2.74
C VAL A 46 -28.82 13.63 2.09
N ALA A 47 -27.74 14.15 2.69
CA ALA A 47 -26.37 13.95 2.21
C ALA A 47 -25.98 12.46 2.20
N ILE A 48 -26.26 11.73 3.29
CA ILE A 48 -26.02 10.28 3.40
C ILE A 48 -26.84 9.53 2.35
N LYS A 49 -28.12 9.89 2.17
CA LYS A 49 -29.00 9.26 1.19
C LYS A 49 -28.52 9.50 -0.25
N GLU A 50 -28.11 10.72 -0.57
CA GLU A 50 -27.57 11.08 -1.89
C GLU A 50 -26.21 10.41 -2.16
N ALA A 51 -25.36 10.28 -1.14
CA ALA A 51 -24.11 9.53 -1.22
C ALA A 51 -24.36 8.04 -1.51
N LYS A 52 -25.35 7.42 -0.83
CA LYS A 52 -25.77 6.03 -1.09
C LYS A 52 -26.36 5.83 -2.49
N ARG A 53 -27.02 6.86 -3.04
CA ARG A 53 -27.56 6.90 -4.42
C ARG A 53 -26.45 7.05 -5.47
N CYS A 54 -25.34 7.69 -5.13
CA CYS A 54 -24.26 7.99 -6.06
C CYS A 54 -23.45 6.74 -6.44
N LEU A 55 -23.53 6.34 -7.71
CA LEU A 55 -22.77 5.21 -8.26
C LEU A 55 -21.25 5.46 -8.33
N SER A 56 -20.79 6.72 -8.28
CA SER A 56 -19.36 7.05 -8.37
C SER A 56 -18.53 6.51 -7.20
N CYS A 57 -19.15 6.21 -6.06
CA CYS A 57 -18.46 5.61 -4.90
C CYS A 57 -18.61 4.09 -4.82
N ARG A 58 -19.40 3.44 -5.71
CA ARG A 58 -19.52 1.98 -5.75
C ARG A 58 -18.48 1.40 -6.72
N ARG A 59 -17.71 0.40 -6.28
CA ARG A 59 -16.88 -0.42 -7.19
C ARG A 59 -17.75 -1.20 -8.21
N CYS A 60 -18.99 -1.52 -7.85
CA CYS A 60 -19.98 -2.14 -8.72
C CYS A 60 -20.82 -1.06 -9.43
N LEU A 61 -20.89 -1.13 -10.76
CA LEU A 61 -21.66 -0.19 -11.59
C LEU A 61 -23.13 -0.58 -11.78
N GLY A 62 -23.59 -1.69 -11.19
CA GLY A 62 -24.95 -2.19 -11.43
C GLY A 62 -25.19 -2.53 -12.91
N CYS A 63 -24.21 -3.13 -13.59
CA CYS A 63 -24.37 -3.52 -15.00
C CYS A 63 -24.91 -4.94 -15.17
N ALA A 64 -25.07 -5.69 -14.08
CA ALA A 64 -25.52 -7.08 -14.07
C ALA A 64 -24.68 -8.09 -14.88
N LEU A 65 -23.56 -7.70 -15.48
CA LEU A 65 -22.76 -8.59 -16.34
C LEU A 65 -22.14 -9.77 -15.58
N CYS A 66 -21.73 -9.57 -14.32
CA CYS A 66 -21.22 -10.65 -13.47
C CYS A 66 -22.31 -11.69 -13.15
N TRP A 67 -23.52 -11.23 -12.79
CA TRP A 67 -24.69 -12.09 -12.67
C TRP A 67 -25.02 -12.74 -13.99
N ALA A 68 -24.73 -12.05 -15.10
CA ALA A 68 -24.97 -12.53 -16.45
C ALA A 68 -24.00 -13.60 -16.99
N GLU A 69 -22.93 -13.91 -16.26
CA GLU A 69 -21.99 -14.98 -16.64
C GLU A 69 -21.88 -16.06 -15.55
N CYS A 70 -22.49 -15.83 -14.39
CA CYS A 70 -22.39 -16.70 -13.23
C CYS A 70 -23.20 -18.00 -13.43
N LYS A 71 -22.54 -19.04 -13.98
CA LYS A 71 -23.14 -20.38 -14.17
C LYS A 71 -23.60 -21.05 -12.88
N ALA A 72 -22.95 -20.74 -11.76
CA ALA A 72 -23.34 -21.26 -10.45
C ALA A 72 -24.57 -20.55 -9.86
N GLU A 73 -25.05 -19.46 -10.50
CA GLU A 73 -26.19 -18.65 -10.05
C GLU A 73 -26.02 -18.14 -8.60
N ALA A 74 -24.77 -17.86 -8.19
CA ALA A 74 -24.41 -17.54 -6.80
C ALA A 74 -24.53 -16.05 -6.43
N ILE A 75 -24.84 -15.17 -7.39
CA ILE A 75 -24.89 -13.73 -7.17
C ILE A 75 -26.33 -13.33 -6.79
N ASP A 76 -26.51 -12.87 -5.55
CA ASP A 76 -27.75 -12.32 -5.04
C ASP A 76 -27.57 -10.84 -4.67
N PHE A 77 -28.20 -9.95 -5.43
CA PHE A 77 -28.14 -8.49 -5.18
C PHE A 77 -29.04 -8.03 -4.03
N SER A 78 -29.93 -8.91 -3.53
CA SER A 78 -30.84 -8.60 -2.42
C SER A 78 -30.25 -8.87 -1.04
N MET A 79 -29.12 -9.59 -0.98
CA MET A 79 -28.42 -9.94 0.26
C MET A 79 -28.13 -8.68 1.10
N GLN A 80 -28.51 -8.73 2.38
CA GLN A 80 -28.30 -7.66 3.36
C GLN A 80 -27.23 -8.08 4.37
N ASP A 81 -26.70 -7.11 5.10
CA ASP A 81 -25.84 -7.38 6.25
C ASP A 81 -26.63 -8.11 7.35
N GLU A 82 -25.99 -9.06 8.03
CA GLU A 82 -26.56 -9.81 9.16
C GLU A 82 -25.71 -9.57 10.42
N GLU A 83 -26.36 -9.31 11.55
CA GLU A 83 -25.71 -9.26 12.86
C GLU A 83 -25.91 -10.62 13.56
N LEU A 84 -24.80 -11.20 14.04
CA LEU A 84 -24.80 -12.50 14.73
C LEU A 84 -24.44 -12.29 16.20
N GLU A 85 -25.31 -12.72 17.10
CA GLU A 85 -25.03 -12.80 18.53
C GLU A 85 -24.45 -14.18 18.86
N LEU A 86 -23.19 -14.21 19.27
CA LEU A 86 -22.45 -15.45 19.57
C LEU A 86 -21.82 -15.34 20.95
N GLU A 87 -21.93 -16.40 21.75
CA GLU A 87 -21.31 -16.50 23.08
C GLU A 87 -20.04 -17.35 23.00
N PHE A 88 -18.96 -16.86 23.61
CA PHE A 88 -17.66 -17.54 23.67
C PHE A 88 -17.06 -17.43 25.08
N ASP A 89 -16.34 -18.46 25.52
CA ASP A 89 -15.60 -18.42 26.79
C ASP A 89 -14.31 -17.58 26.68
N GLU A 90 -13.63 -17.64 25.54
CA GLU A 90 -12.36 -16.96 25.29
C GLU A 90 -12.27 -16.44 23.84
N ILE A 91 -11.57 -15.31 23.65
CA ILE A 91 -11.34 -14.69 22.35
C ILE A 91 -9.83 -14.52 22.15
N ILE A 92 -9.28 -15.13 21.09
CA ILE A 92 -7.88 -14.96 20.69
C ILE A 92 -7.83 -14.04 19.47
N ILE A 93 -7.08 -12.93 19.59
CA ILE A 93 -6.93 -11.95 18.51
C ILE A 93 -5.60 -12.22 17.78
N THR A 94 -5.67 -12.70 16.54
CA THR A 94 -4.50 -12.95 15.65
C THR A 94 -4.54 -12.07 14.41
N ALA A 95 -4.75 -10.79 14.62
CA ALA A 95 -4.96 -9.76 13.61
C ALA A 95 -3.87 -9.61 12.54
N GLY A 96 -2.65 -10.04 12.86
CA GLY A 96 -1.47 -9.73 12.06
C GLY A 96 -1.17 -8.23 12.02
N GLN A 97 -0.52 -7.81 10.94
CA GLN A 97 -0.11 -6.43 10.68
C GLN A 97 -1.04 -5.79 9.65
N ASP A 98 -1.20 -4.47 9.70
CA ASP A 98 -1.81 -3.71 8.60
C ASP A 98 -0.88 -3.69 7.37
N ASN A 99 -1.45 -3.55 6.18
CA ASN A 99 -0.71 -3.22 4.96
C ASN A 99 -0.13 -1.78 5.03
N ALA A 100 -0.62 -0.97 5.96
CA ALA A 100 -0.05 0.32 6.29
C ALA A 100 1.31 0.19 7.01
N PHE A 101 2.21 1.12 6.71
CA PHE A 101 3.50 1.27 7.37
C PHE A 101 3.62 2.68 7.96
N TYR A 102 4.57 2.88 8.87
CA TYR A 102 4.87 4.23 9.35
C TYR A 102 5.36 5.12 8.20
N PRO A 103 5.05 6.43 8.22
CA PRO A 103 5.46 7.34 7.17
C PRO A 103 6.97 7.26 6.88
N ILE A 104 7.30 7.11 5.60
CA ILE A 104 8.68 7.14 5.11
C ILE A 104 9.14 8.61 5.08
N LYS A 105 10.39 8.86 5.48
CA LYS A 105 11.05 10.17 5.39
C LYS A 105 10.90 10.79 4.00
N GLU A 106 10.52 12.07 3.93
CA GLU A 106 10.35 12.77 2.65
C GLU A 106 11.66 12.86 1.84
N GLU A 107 12.78 12.82 2.54
CA GLU A 107 14.14 12.78 2.01
C GLU A 107 14.40 11.54 1.15
N PHE A 108 13.67 10.45 1.37
CA PHE A 108 13.78 9.23 0.55
C PHE A 108 13.00 9.33 -0.76
N LYS A 109 12.17 10.38 -0.94
CA LYS A 109 11.41 10.65 -2.17
C LYS A 109 10.47 9.52 -2.60
N TYR A 110 10.04 8.70 -1.65
CA TYR A 110 9.00 7.70 -1.88
C TYR A 110 7.69 8.38 -2.31
N GLY A 111 7.06 7.87 -3.38
CA GLY A 111 5.88 8.47 -3.99
C GLY A 111 6.17 9.65 -4.92
N ILE A 112 7.40 10.16 -4.94
CA ILE A 112 7.86 11.20 -5.88
C ILE A 112 8.66 10.55 -7.02
N TYR A 113 9.63 9.70 -6.68
CA TYR A 113 10.42 8.94 -7.65
C TYR A 113 9.78 7.56 -7.88
N PRO A 114 9.35 7.21 -9.10
CA PRO A 114 8.69 5.93 -9.37
C PRO A 114 9.56 4.69 -9.08
N ASN A 115 10.89 4.85 -9.18
CA ASN A 115 11.89 3.83 -8.86
C ASN A 115 12.38 3.89 -7.40
N VAL A 116 11.63 4.53 -6.51
CA VAL A 116 11.73 4.33 -5.07
C VAL A 116 10.47 3.60 -4.61
N ILE A 117 10.62 2.34 -4.21
CA ILE A 117 9.51 1.47 -3.80
C ILE A 117 9.68 0.98 -2.37
N THR A 118 8.62 0.40 -1.82
CA THR A 118 8.71 -0.31 -0.53
C THR A 118 9.14 -1.75 -0.74
N ASP A 119 9.68 -2.30 0.32
CA ASP A 119 9.97 -3.72 0.50
C ASP A 119 8.76 -4.64 0.18
N ILE A 120 7.55 -4.36 0.67
CA ILE A 120 6.34 -5.15 0.30
C ILE A 120 6.02 -5.08 -1.19
N LYS A 121 6.25 -3.93 -1.85
CA LYS A 121 6.07 -3.84 -3.32
C LYS A 121 7.11 -4.68 -4.04
N PHE A 122 8.33 -4.72 -3.52
CA PHE A 122 9.40 -5.54 -4.06
C PHE A 122 9.11 -7.03 -3.86
N GLU A 123 8.60 -7.45 -2.70
CA GLU A 123 8.12 -8.82 -2.45
C GLU A 123 7.09 -9.26 -3.49
N ARG A 124 6.09 -8.41 -3.77
CA ARG A 124 5.10 -8.71 -4.80
C ARG A 124 5.74 -8.88 -6.18
N MET A 125 6.81 -8.15 -6.50
CA MET A 125 7.57 -8.38 -7.74
C MET A 125 8.38 -9.68 -7.71
N LEU A 126 8.88 -10.08 -6.54
CA LEU A 126 9.58 -11.34 -6.36
C LEU A 126 8.63 -12.55 -6.34
N SER A 127 7.35 -12.37 -6.05
CA SER A 127 6.38 -13.45 -6.03
C SER A 127 6.08 -13.98 -7.44
N GLU A 128 6.06 -15.30 -7.62
CA GLU A 128 5.66 -15.95 -8.89
C GLU A 128 4.18 -15.75 -9.23
N THR A 129 3.35 -15.50 -8.21
CA THR A 129 1.95 -15.07 -8.37
C THR A 129 1.80 -13.56 -8.23
N GLY A 130 2.93 -12.86 -8.34
CA GLY A 130 3.07 -11.41 -8.39
C GLY A 130 2.50 -10.81 -9.68
N PRO A 131 2.27 -9.49 -9.72
CA PRO A 131 1.87 -8.80 -10.95
C PRO A 131 2.92 -8.86 -12.07
N THR A 132 4.16 -9.26 -11.73
CA THR A 132 5.28 -9.37 -12.67
C THR A 132 5.76 -10.82 -12.85
N ASP A 133 4.99 -11.82 -12.40
CA ASP A 133 5.34 -13.26 -12.47
C ASP A 133 6.77 -13.56 -11.97
N GLY A 134 7.20 -12.89 -10.90
CA GLY A 134 8.53 -13.04 -10.31
C GLY A 134 9.66 -12.25 -11.01
N LEU A 135 9.36 -11.47 -12.04
CA LEU A 135 10.32 -10.61 -12.73
C LEU A 135 10.57 -9.31 -11.97
N ILE A 136 11.85 -8.99 -11.77
CA ILE A 136 12.28 -7.74 -11.16
C ILE A 136 12.37 -6.67 -12.25
N MET A 137 11.53 -5.65 -12.15
CA MET A 137 11.50 -4.54 -13.11
C MET A 137 11.30 -3.19 -12.41
N SER A 138 11.88 -2.15 -12.98
CA SER A 138 11.71 -0.78 -12.53
C SER A 138 10.29 -0.29 -12.85
N PRO A 139 9.53 0.24 -11.86
CA PRO A 139 8.22 0.84 -12.12
C PRO A 139 8.27 2.10 -13.00
N LEU A 140 9.45 2.71 -13.16
CA LEU A 140 9.63 3.92 -13.95
C LEU A 140 9.54 3.64 -15.45
N ASN A 141 10.20 2.57 -15.91
CA ASN A 141 10.42 2.31 -17.34
C ASN A 141 10.28 0.83 -17.74
N GLY A 142 10.01 -0.08 -16.80
CA GLY A 142 9.88 -1.52 -17.04
C GLY A 142 11.20 -2.26 -17.26
N GLU A 143 12.35 -1.58 -17.18
CA GLU A 143 13.66 -2.21 -17.39
C GLU A 143 14.08 -3.03 -16.17
N ILE A 144 14.88 -4.07 -16.40
CA ILE A 144 15.47 -4.89 -15.33
C ILE A 144 16.61 -4.08 -14.68
N PRO A 145 16.49 -3.71 -13.39
CA PRO A 145 17.54 -2.97 -12.70
C PRO A 145 18.81 -3.82 -12.58
N ARG A 146 19.97 -3.20 -12.77
CA ARG A 146 21.29 -3.83 -12.55
C ARG A 146 21.86 -3.46 -11.19
N ARG A 147 21.48 -2.31 -10.61
CA ARG A 147 21.92 -1.87 -9.28
C ARG A 147 20.72 -1.52 -8.41
N ILE A 148 20.55 -2.26 -7.32
CA ILE A 148 19.47 -2.05 -6.34
C ILE A 148 20.07 -1.61 -5.01
N ALA A 149 19.49 -0.59 -4.37
CA ALA A 149 19.83 -0.21 -3.01
C ALA A 149 18.64 -0.43 -2.07
N PHE A 150 18.82 -1.27 -1.06
CA PHE A 150 17.92 -1.38 0.08
C PHE A 150 18.33 -0.37 1.14
N ILE A 151 17.38 0.45 1.60
CA ILE A 151 17.63 1.44 2.64
C ILE A 151 16.70 1.21 3.83
N GLN A 152 17.28 1.20 5.02
CA GLN A 152 16.52 1.07 6.26
C GLN A 152 15.87 2.40 6.64
N SER A 153 14.54 2.43 6.80
CA SER A 153 13.80 3.67 7.12
C SER A 153 13.74 4.02 8.60
N TYR A 154 14.09 3.08 9.49
CA TYR A 154 14.01 3.23 10.94
C TYR A 154 15.12 2.43 11.64
N SER A 155 15.54 2.88 12.83
CA SER A 155 16.66 2.30 13.58
C SER A 155 16.24 1.78 14.97
N ASP A 156 14.95 1.53 15.17
CA ASP A 156 14.40 0.97 16.41
C ASP A 156 14.81 -0.51 16.56
N GLU A 157 15.39 -0.86 17.71
CA GLU A 157 16.01 -2.17 17.96
C GLU A 157 15.00 -3.33 17.84
N ASP A 158 13.75 -3.13 18.28
CA ASP A 158 12.74 -4.20 18.37
C ASP A 158 12.41 -4.85 17.01
N HIS A 159 12.57 -4.09 15.93
CA HIS A 159 12.22 -4.53 14.57
C HIS A 159 13.38 -4.43 13.56
N LEU A 160 14.55 -3.97 14.00
CA LEU A 160 15.69 -3.79 13.09
C LEU A 160 16.24 -5.13 12.60
N LEU A 161 16.35 -6.12 13.49
CA LEU A 161 16.88 -7.44 13.13
C LEU A 161 16.02 -8.13 12.05
N SER A 162 14.71 -8.18 12.26
CA SER A 162 13.78 -8.83 11.33
C SER A 162 13.75 -8.12 9.97
N SER A 163 13.70 -6.79 9.97
CA SER A 163 13.79 -5.97 8.76
C SER A 163 15.06 -6.20 7.97
N LEU A 164 16.20 -6.26 8.66
CA LEU A 164 17.49 -6.47 8.01
C LEU A 164 17.61 -7.88 7.42
N ILE A 165 17.16 -8.91 8.15
CA ILE A 165 17.09 -10.28 7.63
C ILE A 165 16.17 -10.35 6.41
N TYR A 166 15.04 -9.65 6.47
CA TYR A 166 14.08 -9.58 5.38
C TYR A 166 14.71 -8.97 4.11
N GLY A 167 15.33 -7.79 4.22
CA GLY A 167 16.04 -7.16 3.11
C GLY A 167 17.21 -7.99 2.56
N VAL A 168 17.96 -8.69 3.41
CA VAL A 168 19.01 -9.63 2.98
C VAL A 168 18.43 -10.79 2.17
N ASN A 169 17.31 -11.37 2.60
CA ASN A 169 16.67 -12.45 1.87
C ASN A 169 16.17 -12.00 0.49
N GLU A 170 15.51 -10.84 0.42
CA GLU A 170 15.07 -10.26 -0.87
C GLU A 170 16.27 -9.98 -1.79
N ALA A 171 17.37 -9.48 -1.25
CA ALA A 171 18.61 -9.26 -1.99
C ALA A 171 19.19 -10.57 -2.56
N ILE A 172 19.25 -11.64 -1.78
CA ILE A 172 19.73 -12.96 -2.22
C ILE A 172 18.87 -13.49 -3.37
N ILE A 173 17.53 -13.43 -3.22
CA ILE A 173 16.60 -13.88 -4.26
C ILE A 173 16.83 -13.08 -5.55
N SER A 174 17.05 -11.77 -5.43
CA SER A 174 17.30 -10.88 -6.56
C SER A 174 18.58 -11.24 -7.32
N LEU A 175 19.68 -11.47 -6.59
CA LEU A 175 20.97 -11.86 -7.16
C LEU A 175 20.93 -13.22 -7.87
N HIS A 176 20.06 -14.14 -7.42
CA HIS A 176 19.87 -15.44 -8.05
C HIS A 176 19.07 -15.35 -9.35
N ARG A 177 18.16 -14.37 -9.47
CA ARG A 177 17.28 -14.21 -10.63
C ARG A 177 17.88 -13.36 -11.75
N VAL A 178 18.65 -12.33 -11.39
CA VAL A 178 19.21 -11.40 -12.37
C VAL A 178 20.73 -11.53 -12.41
N LYS A 179 21.25 -11.93 -13.58
CA LYS A 179 22.69 -11.97 -13.83
C LYS A 179 23.28 -10.57 -13.75
N ASP A 180 24.52 -10.47 -13.25
CA ASP A 180 25.28 -9.21 -13.17
C ASP A 180 24.59 -8.08 -12.38
N MET A 181 23.64 -8.42 -11.51
CA MET A 181 23.05 -7.46 -10.56
C MET A 181 24.01 -7.21 -9.40
N GLU A 182 24.12 -5.96 -8.96
CA GLU A 182 24.71 -5.57 -7.69
C GLU A 182 23.64 -5.07 -6.73
N VAL A 183 23.74 -5.49 -5.48
CA VAL A 183 22.81 -5.08 -4.42
C VAL A 183 23.59 -4.40 -3.29
N PHE A 184 23.08 -3.27 -2.83
CA PHE A 184 23.59 -2.51 -1.70
C PHE A 184 22.54 -2.55 -0.59
N ILE A 185 22.95 -2.78 0.65
CA ILE A 185 22.07 -2.69 1.82
C ILE A 185 22.67 -1.64 2.76
N VAL A 186 21.97 -0.53 2.95
CA VAL A 186 22.34 0.55 3.86
C VAL A 186 21.43 0.49 5.08
N SER A 187 21.98 -0.02 6.18
CA SER A 187 21.24 -0.18 7.44
C SER A 187 22.19 -0.15 8.64
N PRO A 188 21.78 0.43 9.78
CA PRO A 188 22.47 0.15 11.03
C PRO A 188 22.38 -1.36 11.34
N LEU A 189 23.48 -1.91 11.85
CA LEU A 189 23.57 -3.33 12.20
C LEU A 189 23.46 -3.53 13.72
N CYS A 190 22.43 -4.24 14.17
CA CYS A 190 22.29 -4.60 15.58
C CYS A 190 23.31 -5.68 16.01
N PRO A 191 23.64 -5.78 17.32
CA PRO A 191 24.63 -6.73 17.82
C PRO A 191 24.33 -8.19 17.44
N GLU A 192 23.06 -8.60 17.55
CA GLU A 192 22.63 -9.95 17.21
C GLU A 192 22.85 -10.27 15.72
N PHE A 193 22.64 -9.29 14.83
CA PHE A 193 22.92 -9.48 13.41
C PHE A 193 24.42 -9.66 13.15
N LYS A 194 25.25 -8.84 13.83
CA LYS A 194 26.72 -8.89 13.73
C LYS A 194 27.27 -10.26 14.13
N GLU A 195 26.76 -10.81 15.22
CA GLU A 195 27.21 -12.09 15.76
C GLU A 195 26.78 -13.28 14.89
N LYS A 196 25.52 -13.31 14.43
CA LYS A 196 24.94 -14.53 13.81
C LYS A 196 25.00 -14.57 12.29
N TYR A 197 24.94 -13.42 11.62
CA TYR A 197 24.66 -13.35 10.18
C TYR A 197 25.72 -12.61 9.37
N LEU A 198 26.46 -11.65 9.96
CA LEU A 198 27.37 -10.77 9.23
C LEU A 198 28.41 -11.52 8.38
N ASP A 199 29.05 -12.54 8.96
CA ASP A 199 30.10 -13.31 8.25
C ASP A 199 29.52 -14.08 7.04
N LYS A 200 28.29 -14.59 7.16
CA LYS A 200 27.59 -15.26 6.05
C LYS A 200 27.22 -14.27 4.97
N VAL A 201 26.71 -13.10 5.36
CA VAL A 201 26.26 -12.07 4.41
C VAL A 201 27.44 -11.47 3.64
N LYS A 202 28.60 -11.27 4.30
CA LYS A 202 29.83 -10.80 3.64
C LYS A 202 30.39 -11.75 2.59
N GLN A 203 30.04 -13.04 2.64
CA GLN A 203 30.48 -14.04 1.66
C GLN A 203 29.62 -14.04 0.38
N ILE A 204 28.49 -13.32 0.38
CA ILE A 204 27.59 -13.26 -0.77
C ILE A 204 28.18 -12.32 -1.82
N GLU A 205 28.55 -12.86 -2.96
CA GLU A 205 29.11 -12.09 -4.06
C GLU A 205 28.10 -11.05 -4.59
N ARG A 206 28.58 -9.84 -4.90
CA ARG A 206 27.77 -8.71 -5.41
C ARG A 206 26.74 -8.13 -4.43
N LEU A 207 26.72 -8.59 -3.19
CA LEU A 207 25.98 -7.97 -2.09
C LEU A 207 26.92 -7.13 -1.23
N LYS A 208 26.66 -5.83 -1.12
CA LYS A 208 27.46 -4.88 -0.34
C LYS A 208 26.63 -4.39 0.85
N LEU A 209 27.00 -4.83 2.04
CA LEU A 209 26.39 -4.40 3.29
C LEU A 209 27.14 -3.19 3.88
N ILE A 210 26.42 -2.12 4.21
CA ILE A 210 26.94 -0.85 4.72
C ILE A 210 26.27 -0.56 6.06
N ASP A 211 27.07 -0.59 7.15
CA ASP A 211 26.63 -0.31 8.53
C ASP A 211 26.47 1.19 8.75
N ALA A 212 25.36 1.76 8.25
CA ALA A 212 25.10 3.19 8.27
C ALA A 212 23.60 3.51 8.23
N ASN A 213 23.25 4.73 8.62
CA ASN A 213 21.91 5.27 8.41
C ASN A 213 21.83 5.96 7.05
N ALA A 214 20.82 5.60 6.25
CA ALA A 214 20.49 6.34 5.03
C ALA A 214 19.90 7.71 5.38
N GLU A 215 20.33 8.75 4.67
CA GLU A 215 19.91 10.13 4.91
C GLU A 215 18.87 10.59 3.89
N LEU A 216 19.20 10.46 2.60
CA LEU A 216 18.35 10.95 1.51
C LEU A 216 18.62 10.23 0.20
N VAL A 217 17.66 10.34 -0.72
CA VAL A 217 17.74 9.85 -2.09
C VAL A 217 17.59 11.03 -3.05
N GLU A 218 18.52 11.14 -3.99
CA GLU A 218 18.45 12.13 -5.07
C GLU A 218 18.45 11.45 -6.44
N LYS A 219 17.97 12.19 -7.43
CA LYS A 219 18.01 11.78 -8.83
C LYS A 219 19.15 12.51 -9.54
N SER A 220 20.03 11.75 -10.18
CA SER A 220 21.10 12.25 -11.04
C SER A 220 20.55 12.77 -12.37
N GLU A 221 21.35 13.56 -13.08
CA GLU A 221 20.99 14.14 -14.40
C GLU A 221 20.66 13.07 -15.46
N ASP A 222 21.28 11.89 -15.36
CA ASP A 222 21.07 10.73 -16.24
C ASP A 222 19.80 9.93 -15.88
N GLY A 223 19.07 10.35 -14.84
CA GLY A 223 17.86 9.71 -14.36
C GLY A 223 18.06 8.55 -13.39
N LYS A 224 19.30 8.19 -13.06
CA LYS A 224 19.63 7.21 -12.00
C LYS A 224 19.50 7.84 -10.62
N LEU A 225 19.47 7.00 -9.59
CA LEU A 225 19.37 7.44 -8.20
C LEU A 225 20.75 7.46 -7.52
N LYS A 226 20.89 8.38 -6.56
CA LYS A 226 21.98 8.45 -5.59
C LYS A 226 21.44 8.24 -4.19
N VAL A 227 22.09 7.39 -3.41
CA VAL A 227 21.74 7.16 -2.01
C VAL A 227 22.84 7.73 -1.13
N PHE A 228 22.48 8.69 -0.27
CA PHE A 228 23.40 9.30 0.69
C PHE A 228 23.24 8.67 2.06
N TYR A 229 24.37 8.46 2.73
CA TYR A 229 24.43 7.88 4.07
C TYR A 229 25.62 8.44 4.83
N SER A 230 25.54 8.37 6.16
CA SER A 230 26.63 8.79 7.06
C SER A 230 27.30 7.59 7.69
N GLU A 231 28.60 7.44 7.47
CA GLU A 231 29.45 6.41 8.08
C GLU A 231 30.56 7.11 8.88
N ASN A 232 30.60 6.89 10.20
CA ASN A 232 31.57 7.52 11.11
C ASN A 232 31.58 9.06 11.10
N GLY A 233 30.46 9.69 10.71
CA GLY A 233 30.33 11.16 10.62
C GLY A 233 30.71 11.75 9.27
N ASP A 234 31.28 10.95 8.36
CA ASP A 234 31.53 11.36 6.98
C ASP A 234 30.33 11.01 6.10
N LYS A 235 29.85 12.00 5.33
CA LYS A 235 28.81 11.77 4.32
C LYS A 235 29.41 11.06 3.11
N LYS A 236 28.78 9.96 2.72
CA LYS A 236 29.13 9.15 1.55
C LYS A 236 27.90 8.94 0.68
N GLU A 237 28.14 8.57 -0.57
CA GLU A 237 27.09 8.32 -1.55
C GLU A 237 27.30 7.00 -2.30
N ILE A 238 26.20 6.44 -2.79
CA ILE A 238 26.17 5.34 -3.76
C ILE A 238 25.48 5.86 -5.01
N ASP A 239 26.24 5.95 -6.10
CA ASP A 239 25.76 6.44 -7.38
C ASP A 239 25.28 5.32 -8.31
N LEU A 240 24.54 5.73 -9.35
CA LEU A 240 24.04 4.88 -10.44
C LEU A 240 23.15 3.74 -9.94
N ILE A 241 22.25 4.04 -9.01
CA ILE A 241 21.23 3.10 -8.54
C ILE A 241 20.02 3.15 -9.48
N ASP A 242 19.57 1.98 -9.94
CA ASP A 242 18.41 1.87 -10.82
C ASP A 242 17.10 1.86 -10.04
N LEU A 243 17.10 1.19 -8.88
CA LEU A 243 15.95 0.97 -8.02
C LEU A 243 16.35 1.08 -6.56
N VAL A 244 15.59 1.86 -5.78
CA VAL A 244 15.72 1.92 -4.32
C VAL A 244 14.53 1.20 -3.69
N VAL A 245 14.81 0.30 -2.76
CA VAL A 245 13.83 -0.42 -1.95
C VAL A 245 13.93 0.09 -0.51
N VAL A 246 12.84 0.65 0.00
CA VAL A 246 12.76 1.14 1.38
C VAL A 246 12.23 0.04 2.26
N LEU A 247 13.02 -0.39 3.25
CA LEU A 247 12.59 -1.34 4.28
C LEU A 247 11.68 -0.59 5.27
N THR A 248 10.41 -0.97 5.34
CA THR A 248 9.35 -0.18 5.99
C THR A 248 9.07 -0.65 7.41
N LYS A 249 8.76 0.29 8.32
CA LYS A 249 8.36 -0.08 9.69
C LYS A 249 6.90 -0.55 9.66
N PRO A 250 6.62 -1.79 10.09
CA PRO A 250 5.26 -2.30 10.16
C PRO A 250 4.42 -1.47 11.13
N ARG A 251 3.15 -1.23 10.80
CA ARG A 251 2.21 -0.51 11.67
C ARG A 251 1.08 -1.45 12.14
N LEU A 252 0.77 -1.39 13.42
CA LEU A 252 -0.42 -2.03 13.98
C LEU A 252 -1.66 -1.24 13.55
N SER A 253 -2.72 -1.93 13.16
CA SER A 253 -3.96 -1.26 12.76
C SER A 253 -4.58 -0.47 13.92
N ASP A 254 -5.07 0.73 13.60
CA ASP A 254 -5.67 1.67 14.56
C ASP A 254 -6.90 1.07 15.27
N TYR A 255 -7.55 0.09 14.65
CA TYR A 255 -8.65 -0.66 15.26
C TYR A 255 -8.19 -1.41 16.53
N TYR A 256 -6.98 -1.97 16.52
CA TYR A 256 -6.46 -2.74 17.67
C TYR A 256 -6.03 -1.85 18.83
N SER A 257 -5.43 -0.70 18.53
CA SER A 257 -5.11 0.28 19.58
C SER A 257 -6.38 0.69 20.35
N LYS A 258 -7.54 0.75 19.67
CA LYS A 258 -8.83 1.01 20.31
C LYS A 258 -9.34 -0.18 21.12
N LEU A 259 -9.31 -1.39 20.57
CA LEU A 259 -9.72 -2.61 21.30
C LEU A 259 -8.92 -2.79 22.60
N GLN A 260 -7.60 -2.59 22.55
CA GLN A 260 -6.75 -2.74 23.73
C GLN A 260 -7.13 -1.75 24.84
N SER A 261 -7.55 -0.53 24.49
CA SER A 261 -8.02 0.47 25.46
C SER A 261 -9.38 0.14 26.08
N GLN A 262 -10.23 -0.62 25.38
CA GLN A 262 -11.57 -1.00 25.84
C GLN A 262 -11.57 -2.27 26.70
N VAL A 263 -10.60 -3.16 26.52
CA VAL A 263 -10.46 -4.38 27.33
C VAL A 263 -9.80 -4.10 28.69
N GLN A 264 -9.09 -2.98 28.83
CA GLN A 264 -8.44 -2.57 30.09
C GLN A 264 -9.33 -1.73 31.02
N SER A 265 -10.56 -1.39 30.61
CA SER A 265 -11.59 -0.69 31.41
C SER A 265 -12.66 -1.65 31.89
#